data_AF-V5XHF5-F1
#
_entry.id   AF-V5XHF5-F1
#
_cell.length_a   1.000
_cell.length_b   1.000
_cell.length_c   1.000
_cell.angle_alpha   90.00
_cell.angle_beta   90.00
_cell.angle_gamma   90.00
#
_symmetry.space_group_name_H-M   'P 1'
#
loop_
_entity.id
_entity.type
_entity.pdbx_description
1 polymer ?
#
loop_
_entity_poly.entity_id
_entity_poly.type
_entity_poly.pdbx_seq_one_letter_code
_entity_poly.pdbx_strand_id
1 'polypeptide(L)'
;MTDIAVVGFAHAPHVRRTDGTTNGVEMLMPCFDKLYTELGLKQTDIGFWCSGSSDYLAGRAFSFISAIDSIGAIPPINESHVEMDAAWALYEAYIKLLTGQVETALVYGFGKSSAGTLRRVLALQTDPYTVAPLWPDSVSMAGLQARAGLDSGKWSEEQMAQVALDSYAAGGRTDRHEVTGSVADLLAQPYFADPLRRHDIAPITDGASAIVLAAGDRARELRENPAWITGIEHRIETPILGARDLTTSPSTAASANAATGGDTGSIDIAEIYAPFTHQQLILTEAIGLGSNTKVNPSGGTLAANPMFSAGLERIGFAAQHIFSRSAQRVLAHATSGPALQQNLVAVLEGK
;
A
#
# COMPACT_ATOMS: atom_id res chain seq x y z
N MET A 1 -25.83 9.71 -3.67
CA MET A 1 -24.40 9.98 -3.44
C MET A 1 -23.73 10.01 -4.80
N THR A 2 -22.77 10.91 -4.99
CA THR A 2 -22.01 10.98 -6.24
C THR A 2 -21.00 9.84 -6.27
N ASP A 3 -20.99 9.05 -7.35
CA ASP A 3 -19.99 8.00 -7.54
C ASP A 3 -18.60 8.64 -7.67
N ILE A 4 -17.57 8.01 -7.11
CA ILE A 4 -16.18 8.49 -7.16
C ILE A 4 -15.33 7.43 -7.86
N ALA A 5 -14.43 7.87 -8.71
CA ALA A 5 -13.49 6.98 -9.40
C ALA A 5 -12.05 7.43 -9.21
N VAL A 6 -11.16 6.44 -9.24
CA VAL A 6 -9.75 6.66 -9.57
C VAL A 6 -9.68 6.91 -11.08
N VAL A 7 -9.11 8.05 -11.47
CA VAL A 7 -8.98 8.45 -12.88
C VAL A 7 -7.54 8.68 -13.31
N GLY A 8 -6.57 8.61 -12.40
CA GLY A 8 -5.16 8.69 -12.74
C GLY A 8 -4.32 8.01 -11.68
N PHE A 9 -3.22 7.39 -12.11
CA PHE A 9 -2.22 6.81 -11.23
C PHE A 9 -0.83 6.96 -11.82
N ALA A 10 0.11 7.45 -11.01
CA ALA A 10 1.52 7.50 -11.32
C ALA A 10 2.34 7.10 -10.09
N HIS A 11 3.49 6.49 -10.31
CA HIS A 11 4.46 6.21 -9.26
C HIS A 11 5.87 6.48 -9.76
N ALA A 12 6.76 6.82 -8.83
CA ALA A 12 8.17 6.99 -9.08
C ALA A 12 8.84 5.61 -9.26
N PRO A 13 10.00 5.54 -9.93
CA PRO A 13 10.78 4.30 -9.97
C PRO A 13 11.07 3.77 -8.57
N HIS A 14 10.87 2.47 -8.37
CA HIS A 14 11.25 1.80 -7.14
C HIS A 14 12.75 1.58 -7.13
N VAL A 15 13.45 2.22 -6.19
CA VAL A 15 14.91 2.12 -6.08
C VAL A 15 15.32 1.74 -4.67
N ARG A 16 16.44 1.03 -4.55
CA ARG A 16 16.92 0.53 -3.25
C ARG A 16 17.26 1.67 -2.30
N ARG A 17 17.75 2.76 -2.86
CA ARG A 17 18.20 3.98 -2.18
C ARG A 17 18.34 5.09 -3.20
N THR A 18 17.89 6.28 -2.85
CA THR A 18 18.29 7.56 -3.48
C THR A 18 19.22 8.33 -2.55
N ASP A 19 20.03 9.22 -3.12
CA ASP A 19 20.85 10.17 -2.37
C ASP A 19 20.19 11.56 -2.42
N GLY A 20 20.25 12.31 -1.31
CA GLY A 20 19.61 13.63 -1.19
C GLY A 20 18.51 13.70 -0.13
N THR A 21 18.40 14.86 0.52
CA THR A 21 17.44 15.11 1.61
C THR A 21 16.08 15.63 1.12
N THR A 22 15.99 16.15 -0.12
CA THR A 22 14.79 16.71 -0.78
C THR A 22 14.04 15.70 -1.66
N ASN A 23 14.44 14.43 -1.66
CA ASN A 23 13.99 13.41 -2.60
C ASN A 23 12.46 13.26 -2.73
N GLY A 24 11.67 13.60 -1.71
CA GLY A 24 10.20 13.58 -1.83
C GLY A 24 9.69 14.42 -3.01
N VAL A 25 10.24 15.63 -3.19
CA VAL A 25 9.86 16.54 -4.29
C VAL A 25 10.28 15.96 -5.65
N GLU A 26 11.53 15.52 -5.73
CA GLU A 26 12.12 14.97 -6.96
C GLU A 26 11.42 13.69 -7.42
N MET A 27 10.90 12.88 -6.48
CA MET A 27 10.08 11.72 -6.80
C MET A 27 8.65 12.08 -7.23
N LEU A 28 8.05 13.11 -6.62
CA LEU A 28 6.64 13.47 -6.84
C LEU A 28 6.43 14.32 -8.09
N MET A 29 7.31 15.27 -8.39
CA MET A 29 7.15 16.17 -9.55
C MET A 29 6.92 15.41 -10.87
N PRO A 30 7.72 14.38 -11.24
CA PRO A 30 7.46 13.61 -12.46
C PRO A 30 6.13 12.85 -12.43
N CYS A 31 5.68 12.42 -11.24
CA CYS A 31 4.39 11.77 -11.08
C CYS A 31 3.23 12.73 -11.35
N PHE A 32 3.32 13.95 -10.81
CA PHE A 32 2.32 14.99 -11.03
C PHE A 32 2.28 15.44 -12.49
N ASP A 33 3.44 15.70 -13.08
CA ASP A 33 3.54 16.08 -14.50
C ASP A 33 2.93 15.02 -15.42
N LYS A 34 3.18 13.73 -15.13
CA LYS A 34 2.56 12.63 -15.85
C LYS A 34 1.03 12.67 -15.73
N LEU A 35 0.50 12.83 -14.52
CA LEU A 35 -0.95 12.87 -14.28
C LEU A 35 -1.61 14.08 -14.96
N TYR A 36 -1.00 15.26 -14.86
CA TYR A 36 -1.48 16.47 -15.52
C TYR A 36 -1.51 16.32 -17.04
N THR A 37 -0.44 15.78 -17.61
CA THR A 37 -0.33 15.57 -19.06
C THR A 37 -1.33 14.53 -19.54
N GLU A 38 -1.45 13.41 -18.83
CA GLU A 38 -2.36 12.31 -19.18
C GLU A 38 -3.84 12.72 -19.10
N LEU A 39 -4.20 13.51 -18.11
CA LEU A 39 -5.60 13.90 -17.84
C LEU A 39 -5.97 15.28 -18.40
N GLY A 40 -5.02 16.01 -18.99
CA GLY A 40 -5.24 17.39 -19.44
C GLY A 40 -5.60 18.35 -18.30
N LEU A 41 -5.11 18.06 -17.09
CA LEU A 41 -5.37 18.84 -15.88
C LEU A 41 -4.24 19.84 -15.62
N LYS A 42 -4.57 20.90 -14.89
CA LYS A 42 -3.64 21.80 -14.23
C LYS A 42 -3.79 21.68 -12.73
N GLN A 43 -2.80 22.17 -11.99
CA GLN A 43 -2.86 22.28 -10.52
C GLN A 43 -4.14 22.99 -10.04
N THR A 44 -4.59 24.02 -10.75
CA THR A 44 -5.82 24.79 -10.45
C THR A 44 -7.12 23.97 -10.58
N ASP A 45 -7.07 22.85 -11.30
CA ASP A 45 -8.23 21.99 -11.54
C ASP A 45 -8.38 20.94 -10.44
N ILE A 46 -7.46 20.88 -9.47
CA ILE A 46 -7.49 19.99 -8.31
C ILE A 46 -8.13 20.72 -7.12
N GLY A 47 -9.33 20.29 -6.72
CA GLY A 47 -10.07 20.92 -5.63
C GLY A 47 -9.57 20.58 -4.23
N PHE A 48 -8.88 19.45 -4.05
CA PHE A 48 -8.36 19.01 -2.76
C PHE A 48 -7.07 18.21 -2.90
N TRP A 49 -6.11 18.47 -2.01
CA TRP A 49 -4.84 17.78 -1.95
C TRP A 49 -4.76 17.00 -0.64
N CYS A 50 -4.35 15.74 -0.70
CA CYS A 50 -4.17 14.94 0.52
C CYS A 50 -2.91 14.08 0.46
N SER A 51 -2.07 14.17 1.47
CA SER A 51 -0.80 13.45 1.51
C SER A 51 -0.72 12.41 2.63
N GLY A 52 -0.06 11.29 2.35
CA GLY A 52 0.29 10.27 3.33
C GLY A 52 1.81 10.11 3.47
N SER A 53 2.34 10.38 4.66
CA SER A 53 3.77 10.21 4.96
C SER A 53 4.02 10.16 6.47
N SER A 54 5.28 10.04 6.89
CA SER A 54 5.66 10.36 8.27
C SER A 54 7.09 10.87 8.38
N ASP A 55 7.25 11.88 9.22
CA ASP A 55 8.52 12.53 9.58
C ASP A 55 9.57 11.55 10.11
N TYR A 56 9.13 10.49 10.80
CA TYR A 56 9.99 9.49 11.40
C TYR A 56 10.84 8.72 10.38
N LEU A 57 10.35 8.52 9.14
CA LEU A 57 11.12 7.80 8.12
C LEU A 57 12.29 8.62 7.59
N ALA A 58 12.04 9.91 7.34
CA ALA A 58 13.07 10.82 6.85
C ALA A 58 13.97 11.36 7.97
N GLY A 59 13.61 11.13 9.25
CA GLY A 59 14.35 11.64 10.40
C GLY A 59 14.37 13.16 10.47
N ARG A 60 13.37 13.83 9.86
CA ARG A 60 13.26 15.29 9.75
C ARG A 60 11.86 15.71 10.16
N ALA A 61 11.77 16.79 10.93
CA ALA A 61 10.48 17.41 11.22
C ALA A 61 9.92 18.08 9.96
N PHE A 62 8.60 18.12 9.84
CA PHE A 62 7.87 18.79 8.76
C PHE A 62 8.22 18.26 7.37
N SER A 63 8.44 16.95 7.26
CA SER A 63 8.82 16.30 6.01
C SER A 63 7.75 16.43 4.92
N PHE A 64 6.48 16.53 5.30
CA PHE A 64 5.36 16.79 4.39
C PHE A 64 5.36 18.22 3.83
N ILE A 65 5.80 19.23 4.61
CA ILE A 65 5.88 20.62 4.15
C ILE A 65 6.83 20.72 2.96
N SER A 66 7.98 20.06 3.03
CA SER A 66 8.90 20.03 1.87
C SER A 66 8.28 19.33 0.66
N ALA A 67 7.36 18.39 0.82
CA ALA A 67 6.70 17.74 -0.32
C ALA A 67 5.71 18.68 -1.02
N ILE A 68 5.12 19.66 -0.32
CA ILE A 68 4.24 20.68 -0.90
C ILE A 68 4.97 21.51 -1.97
N ASP A 69 6.30 21.65 -1.89
CA ASP A 69 7.10 22.31 -2.92
C ASP A 69 6.95 21.64 -4.30
N SER A 70 6.61 20.34 -4.36
CA SER A 70 6.30 19.65 -5.62
C SER A 70 4.98 20.07 -6.26
N ILE A 71 4.07 20.64 -5.47
CA ILE A 71 2.79 21.14 -5.95
C ILE A 71 2.94 22.57 -6.49
N GLY A 72 3.72 23.40 -5.78
CA GLY A 72 3.97 24.80 -6.11
C GLY A 72 3.22 25.79 -5.21
N ALA A 73 3.83 26.94 -4.95
CA ALA A 73 3.37 27.90 -3.95
C ALA A 73 2.15 28.75 -4.38
N ILE A 74 1.86 28.85 -5.68
CA ILE A 74 0.80 29.71 -6.23
C ILE A 74 0.05 28.95 -7.34
N PRO A 75 -1.30 28.94 -7.32
CA PRO A 75 -2.19 29.59 -6.35
C PRO A 75 -2.24 28.86 -5.00
N PRO A 76 -2.76 29.52 -3.93
CA PRO A 76 -2.98 28.85 -2.66
C PRO A 76 -3.89 27.61 -2.82
N ILE A 77 -3.49 26.51 -2.21
CA ILE A 77 -4.23 25.25 -2.19
C ILE A 77 -4.66 24.89 -0.77
N ASN A 78 -5.67 24.04 -0.68
CA ASN A 78 -6.03 23.38 0.58
C ASN A 78 -5.45 21.96 0.54
N GLU A 79 -4.47 21.72 1.41
CA GLU A 79 -3.80 20.43 1.57
C GLU A 79 -4.07 19.90 2.98
N SER A 80 -4.36 18.60 3.05
CA SER A 80 -4.49 17.86 4.30
C SER A 80 -3.43 16.77 4.37
N HIS A 81 -2.95 16.51 5.57
CA HIS A 81 -1.89 15.53 5.80
C HIS A 81 -2.37 14.43 6.76
N VAL A 82 -2.20 13.18 6.33
CA VAL A 82 -2.42 11.99 7.15
C VAL A 82 -1.06 11.37 7.47
N GLU A 83 -0.75 11.25 8.77
CA GLU A 83 0.47 10.63 9.28
C GLU A 83 0.41 9.08 9.18
N MET A 84 0.24 8.57 7.97
CA MET A 84 0.04 7.15 7.66
C MET A 84 0.36 6.88 6.18
N ASP A 85 0.17 5.63 5.74
CA ASP A 85 0.20 5.31 4.31
C ASP A 85 -0.88 6.08 3.54
N ALA A 86 -0.53 6.56 2.35
CA ALA A 86 -1.39 7.40 1.53
C ALA A 86 -2.69 6.72 1.07
N ALA A 87 -2.86 5.41 1.26
CA ALA A 87 -4.18 4.77 1.18
C ALA A 87 -5.20 5.39 2.16
N TRP A 88 -4.79 5.83 3.35
CA TRP A 88 -5.68 6.53 4.30
C TRP A 88 -5.90 8.00 3.92
N ALA A 89 -4.90 8.65 3.32
CA ALA A 89 -5.07 9.95 2.67
C ALA A 89 -6.09 9.87 1.51
N LEU A 90 -6.09 8.76 0.77
CA LEU A 90 -7.10 8.47 -0.25
C LEU A 90 -8.49 8.35 0.35
N TYR A 91 -8.64 7.67 1.50
CA TYR A 91 -9.91 7.58 2.20
C TYR A 91 -10.43 8.97 2.62
N GLU A 92 -9.57 9.85 3.15
CA GLU A 92 -9.96 11.23 3.48
C GLU A 92 -10.40 12.01 2.24
N ALA A 93 -9.63 11.95 1.15
CA ALA A 93 -9.99 12.60 -0.11
C ALA A 93 -11.30 12.04 -0.70
N TYR A 94 -11.54 10.73 -0.57
CA TYR A 94 -12.79 10.08 -0.95
C TYR A 94 -13.97 10.64 -0.15
N ILE A 95 -13.85 10.77 1.19
CA ILE A 95 -14.89 11.40 2.01
C ILE A 95 -15.11 12.86 1.60
N LYS A 96 -14.03 13.61 1.33
CA LYS A 96 -14.12 15.01 0.87
C LYS A 96 -14.94 15.13 -0.43
N LEU A 97 -14.70 14.26 -1.40
CA LEU A 97 -15.49 14.19 -2.64
C LEU A 97 -16.95 13.80 -2.38
N LEU A 98 -17.21 12.86 -1.47
CA LEU A 98 -18.58 12.46 -1.10
C LEU A 98 -19.40 13.61 -0.51
N THR A 99 -18.75 14.59 0.15
CA THR A 99 -19.44 15.79 0.65
C THR A 99 -19.94 16.71 -0.47
N GLY A 100 -19.47 16.54 -1.71
CA GLY A 100 -19.79 17.40 -2.84
C GLY A 100 -19.11 18.77 -2.80
N GLN A 101 -18.17 19.00 -1.89
CA GLN A 101 -17.44 20.28 -1.78
C GLN A 101 -16.38 20.47 -2.87
N VAL A 102 -15.92 19.38 -3.48
CA VAL A 102 -14.93 19.35 -4.57
C VAL A 102 -15.31 18.25 -5.56
N GLU A 103 -14.86 18.36 -6.80
CA GLU A 103 -15.11 17.36 -7.86
C GLU A 103 -13.87 16.54 -8.22
N THR A 104 -12.69 17.01 -7.83
CA THR A 104 -11.39 16.40 -8.08
C THR A 104 -10.52 16.47 -6.82
N ALA A 105 -9.73 15.42 -6.60
CA ALA A 105 -8.72 15.42 -5.55
C ALA A 105 -7.44 14.72 -6.05
N LEU A 106 -6.27 15.19 -5.61
CA LEU A 106 -4.99 14.53 -5.84
C LEU A 106 -4.44 14.03 -4.51
N VAL A 107 -4.21 12.74 -4.45
CA VAL A 107 -3.68 12.03 -3.29
C VAL A 107 -2.26 11.59 -3.59
N TYR A 108 -1.32 11.76 -2.68
CA TYR A 108 0.04 11.31 -2.90
C TYR A 108 0.72 10.80 -1.63
N GLY A 109 1.70 9.92 -1.81
CA GLY A 109 2.54 9.40 -0.74
C GLY A 109 3.98 9.25 -1.21
N PHE A 110 4.92 9.30 -0.27
CA PHE A 110 6.33 9.08 -0.55
C PHE A 110 7.01 8.37 0.60
N GLY A 111 7.85 7.40 0.25
CA GLY A 111 8.66 6.61 1.16
C GLY A 111 10.14 6.86 0.94
N LYS A 112 10.84 7.33 1.98
CA LYS A 112 12.31 7.40 2.03
C LYS A 112 12.85 6.39 3.05
N SER A 113 12.48 5.14 2.90
CA SER A 113 12.82 4.06 3.84
C SER A 113 14.32 3.88 4.03
N SER A 114 15.14 4.26 3.04
CA SER A 114 16.60 4.14 3.09
C SER A 114 17.29 5.20 3.96
N ALA A 115 16.61 6.29 4.34
CA ALA A 115 17.19 7.36 5.16
C ALA A 115 17.46 6.93 6.62
N GLY A 116 16.76 5.90 7.08
CA GLY A 116 16.87 5.41 8.45
C GLY A 116 16.95 3.89 8.53
N THR A 117 16.91 3.38 9.76
CA THR A 117 16.73 1.94 10.00
C THR A 117 15.24 1.64 10.13
N LEU A 118 14.55 1.45 8.99
CA LEU A 118 13.08 1.29 8.93
C LEU A 118 12.54 0.40 10.06
N ARG A 119 13.10 -0.80 10.23
CA ARG A 119 12.61 -1.75 11.24
C ARG A 119 12.63 -1.25 12.68
N ARG A 120 13.57 -0.35 13.02
CA ARG A 120 13.68 0.29 14.34
C ARG A 120 12.76 1.50 14.44
N VAL A 121 12.63 2.26 13.36
CA VAL A 121 11.69 3.40 13.30
C VAL A 121 10.26 2.91 13.52
N LEU A 122 9.87 1.82 12.87
CA LEU A 122 8.53 1.25 13.02
C LEU A 122 8.25 0.69 14.44
N ALA A 123 9.27 0.42 15.26
CA ALA A 123 9.07 0.03 16.65
C ALA A 123 8.45 1.17 17.49
N LEU A 124 8.63 2.42 17.06
CA LEU A 124 8.07 3.61 17.72
C LEU A 124 6.55 3.75 17.54
N GLN A 125 5.94 2.94 16.66
CA GLN A 125 4.48 2.87 16.50
C GLN A 125 3.80 2.02 17.59
N THR A 126 4.59 1.30 18.40
CA THR A 126 4.07 0.45 19.47
C THR A 126 3.72 1.27 20.72
N ASP A 127 3.02 0.65 21.67
CA ASP A 127 2.64 1.31 22.93
C ASP A 127 3.86 1.96 23.60
N PRO A 128 3.85 3.30 23.82
CA PRO A 128 5.05 4.03 24.23
C PRO A 128 5.50 3.72 25.66
N TYR A 129 4.65 3.11 26.48
CA TYR A 129 4.92 2.88 27.90
C TYR A 129 5.34 1.45 28.19
N THR A 130 4.77 0.48 27.48
CA THR A 130 4.89 -0.94 27.83
C THR A 130 5.58 -1.78 26.75
N VAL A 131 5.58 -1.33 25.49
CA VAL A 131 6.12 -2.11 24.37
C VAL A 131 7.30 -1.41 23.73
N ALA A 132 7.18 -0.13 23.36
CA ALA A 132 8.24 0.62 22.70
C ALA A 132 9.57 0.64 23.48
N PRO A 133 9.60 0.74 24.84
CA PRO A 133 10.85 0.68 25.59
C PRO A 133 11.62 -0.64 25.46
N LEU A 134 10.95 -1.73 25.05
CA LEU A 134 11.59 -3.03 24.76
C LEU A 134 12.22 -3.08 23.37
N TRP A 135 11.95 -2.08 22.53
CA TRP A 135 12.45 -1.95 21.16
C TRP A 135 12.17 -3.16 20.23
N PRO A 136 10.94 -3.73 20.21
CA PRO A 136 10.64 -4.86 19.34
C PRO A 136 10.60 -4.37 17.88
N ASP A 137 11.65 -4.66 17.11
CA ASP A 137 11.71 -4.21 15.73
C ASP A 137 10.64 -4.91 14.87
N SER A 138 10.20 -4.23 13.80
CA SER A 138 9.10 -4.74 12.95
C SER A 138 9.33 -6.13 12.37
N VAL A 139 10.58 -6.53 12.10
CA VAL A 139 10.89 -7.87 11.56
C VAL A 139 10.74 -8.91 12.66
N SER A 140 11.21 -8.62 13.88
CA SER A 140 11.02 -9.52 15.03
C SER A 140 9.55 -9.71 15.38
N MET A 141 8.74 -8.65 15.36
CA MET A 141 7.28 -8.77 15.57
C MET A 141 6.59 -9.58 14.47
N ALA A 142 6.97 -9.38 13.21
CA ALA A 142 6.48 -10.19 12.10
C ALA A 142 6.96 -11.65 12.21
N GLY A 143 8.15 -11.90 12.75
CA GLY A 143 8.68 -13.23 13.02
C GLY A 143 7.86 -13.98 14.07
N LEU A 144 7.39 -13.29 15.13
CA LEU A 144 6.45 -13.87 16.10
C LEU A 144 5.13 -14.26 15.43
N GLN A 145 4.60 -13.42 14.54
CA GLN A 145 3.41 -13.74 13.75
C GLN A 145 3.63 -14.96 12.84
N ALA A 146 4.76 -15.01 12.13
CA ALA A 146 5.12 -16.12 11.26
C ALA A 146 5.26 -17.44 12.04
N ARG A 147 5.95 -17.40 13.18
CA ARG A 147 6.14 -18.56 14.07
C ARG A 147 4.81 -19.08 14.58
N ALA A 148 3.88 -18.22 14.99
CA ALA A 148 2.57 -18.63 15.48
C ALA A 148 1.77 -19.46 14.45
N GLY A 149 1.84 -19.11 13.16
CA GLY A 149 1.17 -19.89 12.12
C GLY A 149 1.91 -21.16 11.71
N LEU A 150 3.25 -21.16 11.76
CA LEU A 150 4.03 -22.39 11.57
C LEU A 150 3.74 -23.41 12.69
N ASP A 151 3.77 -22.97 13.95
CA ASP A 151 3.55 -23.83 15.11
C ASP A 151 2.12 -24.38 15.18
N SER A 152 1.15 -23.61 14.68
CA SER A 152 -0.25 -24.05 14.56
C SER A 152 -0.55 -24.84 13.28
N GLY A 153 0.40 -24.92 12.35
CA GLY A 153 0.24 -25.61 11.07
C GLY A 153 -0.68 -24.91 10.07
N LYS A 154 -0.97 -23.61 10.27
CA LYS A 154 -1.78 -22.83 9.31
C LYS A 154 -1.06 -22.60 7.99
N TRP A 155 0.26 -22.53 8.01
CA TRP A 155 1.09 -22.46 6.82
C TRP A 155 2.42 -23.18 7.02
N SER A 156 3.12 -23.43 5.92
CA SER A 156 4.47 -24.01 5.90
C SER A 156 5.51 -23.02 5.37
N GLU A 157 6.79 -23.29 5.63
CA GLU A 157 7.88 -22.48 5.08
C GLU A 157 7.91 -22.54 3.53
N GLU A 158 7.52 -23.67 2.94
CA GLU A 158 7.40 -23.82 1.49
C GLU A 158 6.33 -22.89 0.90
N GLN A 159 5.18 -22.75 1.56
CA GLN A 159 4.14 -21.81 1.13
C GLN A 159 4.61 -20.36 1.23
N MET A 160 5.32 -20.01 2.31
CA MET A 160 5.93 -18.69 2.47
C MET A 160 6.97 -18.42 1.35
N ALA A 161 7.84 -19.38 1.06
CA ALA A 161 8.83 -19.27 -0.01
C ALA A 161 8.18 -19.17 -1.40
N GLN A 162 7.08 -19.89 -1.65
CA GLN A 162 6.33 -19.82 -2.91
C GLN A 162 5.76 -18.41 -3.13
N VAL A 163 5.21 -17.78 -2.09
CA VAL A 163 4.71 -16.39 -2.16
C VAL A 163 5.81 -15.43 -2.62
N ALA A 164 7.04 -15.59 -2.09
CA ALA A 164 8.18 -14.78 -2.50
C ALA A 164 8.54 -15.00 -3.98
N LEU A 165 8.55 -16.26 -4.42
CA LEU A 165 8.88 -16.62 -5.80
C LEU A 165 7.88 -16.03 -6.80
N ASP A 166 6.59 -16.13 -6.50
CA ASP A 166 5.51 -15.60 -7.34
C ASP A 166 5.61 -14.07 -7.45
N SER A 167 5.89 -13.39 -6.33
CA SER A 167 6.13 -11.95 -6.29
C SER A 167 7.30 -11.52 -7.17
N TYR A 168 8.43 -12.24 -7.10
CA TYR A 168 9.63 -11.90 -7.88
C TYR A 168 9.44 -12.18 -9.36
N ALA A 169 8.72 -13.25 -9.70
CA ALA A 169 8.37 -13.55 -11.09
C ALA A 169 7.50 -12.46 -11.72
N ALA A 170 6.63 -11.82 -10.92
CA ALA A 170 5.73 -10.76 -11.39
C ALA A 170 6.40 -9.38 -11.49
N GLY A 171 7.13 -8.93 -10.46
CA GLY A 171 7.63 -7.54 -10.39
C GLY A 171 9.15 -7.37 -10.39
N GLY A 172 9.94 -8.45 -10.29
CA GLY A 172 11.35 -8.36 -9.92
C GLY A 172 11.54 -7.81 -8.50
N ARG A 173 12.76 -7.85 -7.94
CA ARG A 173 13.01 -7.38 -6.56
C ARG A 173 13.96 -6.18 -6.54
N THR A 174 13.59 -5.08 -5.88
CA THR A 174 14.38 -3.83 -5.93
C THR A 174 15.81 -3.96 -5.38
N ASP A 175 16.06 -4.88 -4.44
CA ASP A 175 17.38 -5.10 -3.84
C ASP A 175 18.20 -6.23 -4.49
N ARG A 176 17.68 -6.88 -5.54
CA ARG A 176 18.33 -7.98 -6.27
C ARG A 176 17.98 -7.97 -7.76
N HIS A 177 19.01 -7.98 -8.60
CA HIS A 177 18.83 -8.01 -10.05
C HIS A 177 18.43 -9.38 -10.62
N GLU A 178 18.55 -10.46 -9.85
CA GLU A 178 18.24 -11.82 -10.30
C GLU A 178 17.09 -12.43 -9.49
N VAL A 179 16.10 -12.99 -10.18
CA VAL A 179 15.10 -13.90 -9.61
C VAL A 179 15.83 -15.19 -9.28
N THR A 180 16.42 -15.28 -8.10
CA THR A 180 17.14 -16.48 -7.67
C THR A 180 16.21 -17.47 -6.99
N GLY A 181 16.13 -18.66 -7.59
CA GLY A 181 15.97 -19.91 -6.87
C GLY A 181 14.59 -20.55 -6.94
N SER A 182 14.59 -21.88 -7.03
CA SER A 182 13.44 -22.71 -6.65
C SER A 182 13.09 -22.50 -5.17
N VAL A 183 11.92 -22.96 -4.72
CA VAL A 183 11.57 -23.00 -3.29
C VAL A 183 12.68 -23.62 -2.44
N ALA A 184 13.34 -24.69 -2.94
CA ALA A 184 14.45 -25.33 -2.25
C ALA A 184 15.67 -24.40 -2.06
N ASP A 185 16.01 -23.60 -3.08
CA ASP A 185 17.13 -22.66 -3.02
C ASP A 185 16.85 -21.52 -2.03
N LEU A 186 15.59 -21.08 -1.95
CA LEU A 186 15.13 -20.08 -0.98
C LEU A 186 15.23 -20.61 0.45
N LEU A 187 14.77 -21.84 0.69
CA LEU A 187 14.78 -22.49 2.00
C LEU A 187 16.19 -22.87 2.48
N ALA A 188 17.13 -23.11 1.55
CA ALA A 188 18.54 -23.35 1.84
C ALA A 188 19.27 -22.10 2.38
N GLN A 189 18.69 -20.90 2.21
CA GLN A 189 19.26 -19.67 2.77
C GLN A 189 19.15 -19.66 4.31
N PRO A 190 20.12 -19.04 5.02
CA PRO A 190 20.05 -18.91 6.46
C PRO A 190 18.89 -18.00 6.89
N TYR A 191 18.34 -18.27 8.08
CA TYR A 191 17.41 -17.36 8.72
C TYR A 191 18.05 -15.98 8.94
N PHE A 192 17.26 -14.95 8.69
CA PHE A 192 17.60 -13.58 9.06
C PHE A 192 17.09 -13.23 10.46
N ALA A 193 15.86 -13.63 10.76
CA ALA A 193 15.23 -13.49 12.06
C ALA A 193 14.24 -14.65 12.21
N ASP A 194 14.69 -15.76 12.80
CA ASP A 194 13.94 -17.01 12.89
C ASP A 194 12.45 -16.76 13.23
N PRO A 195 11.49 -17.20 12.38
CA PRO A 195 11.62 -18.10 11.22
C PRO A 195 11.80 -17.41 9.85
N LEU A 196 11.99 -16.09 9.79
CA LEU A 196 12.05 -15.34 8.54
C LEU A 196 13.45 -15.40 7.91
N ARG A 197 13.48 -15.69 6.61
CA ARG A 197 14.64 -15.50 5.73
C ARG A 197 14.53 -14.19 4.97
N ARG A 198 15.56 -13.83 4.19
CA ARG A 198 15.57 -12.57 3.43
C ARG A 198 14.46 -12.48 2.39
N HIS A 199 14.08 -13.60 1.79
CA HIS A 199 13.01 -13.62 0.80
C HIS A 199 11.63 -13.41 1.43
N ASP A 200 11.48 -13.67 2.73
CA ASP A 200 10.22 -13.46 3.45
C ASP A 200 9.94 -12.00 3.78
N ILE A 201 10.92 -11.11 3.58
CA ILE A 201 10.88 -9.73 4.05
C ILE A 201 10.95 -8.81 2.85
N ALA A 202 9.99 -7.89 2.74
CA ALA A 202 9.99 -6.86 1.72
C ALA A 202 11.31 -6.06 1.72
N PRO A 203 11.86 -5.73 0.54
CA PRO A 203 13.07 -4.92 0.46
C PRO A 203 12.79 -3.49 0.94
N ILE A 204 13.84 -2.84 1.46
CA ILE A 204 13.77 -1.41 1.74
C ILE A 204 13.79 -0.68 0.39
N THR A 205 12.72 0.07 0.11
CA THR A 205 12.55 0.80 -1.14
C THR A 205 12.28 2.26 -0.87
N ASP A 206 12.92 3.12 -1.66
CA ASP A 206 12.50 4.51 -1.82
C ASP A 206 11.60 4.62 -3.06
N GLY A 207 10.54 5.42 -2.94
CA GLY A 207 9.58 5.63 -4.01
C GLY A 207 8.47 6.59 -3.60
N ALA A 208 7.59 6.92 -4.53
CA ALA A 208 6.43 7.77 -4.31
C ALA A 208 5.32 7.38 -5.27
N SER A 209 4.08 7.74 -4.95
CA SER A 209 2.95 7.56 -5.85
C SER A 209 1.91 8.64 -5.67
N ALA A 210 1.10 8.80 -6.70
CA ALA A 210 0.03 9.77 -6.76
C ALA A 210 -1.18 9.20 -7.50
N ILE A 211 -2.36 9.49 -6.98
CA ILE A 211 -3.66 9.14 -7.54
C ILE A 211 -4.50 10.41 -7.72
N VAL A 212 -5.20 10.50 -8.86
CA VAL A 212 -6.27 11.49 -9.04
C VAL A 212 -7.61 10.79 -8.88
N LEU A 213 -8.43 11.32 -7.97
CA LEU A 213 -9.83 10.97 -7.81
C LEU A 213 -10.71 12.02 -8.49
N ALA A 214 -11.83 11.58 -9.06
CA ALA A 214 -12.85 12.47 -9.61
C ALA A 214 -14.27 11.95 -9.32
N ALA A 215 -15.22 12.87 -9.17
CA ALA A 215 -16.61 12.57 -8.87
C ALA A 215 -17.51 12.65 -10.11
N GLY A 216 -18.44 11.71 -10.25
CA GLY A 216 -19.53 11.76 -11.22
C GLY A 216 -19.07 11.96 -12.67
N ASP A 217 -19.72 12.87 -13.39
CA ASP A 217 -19.44 13.14 -14.81
C ASP A 217 -17.99 13.58 -15.04
N ARG A 218 -17.39 14.29 -14.07
CA ARG A 218 -15.98 14.71 -14.15
C ARG A 218 -15.04 13.53 -14.31
N ALA A 219 -15.35 12.38 -13.70
CA ALA A 219 -14.53 11.18 -13.88
C ALA A 219 -14.56 10.65 -15.32
N ARG A 220 -15.73 10.70 -15.97
CA ARG A 220 -15.93 10.25 -17.37
C ARG A 220 -15.29 11.21 -18.37
N GLU A 221 -15.23 12.49 -18.04
CA GLU A 221 -14.51 13.49 -18.84
C GLU A 221 -13.00 13.26 -18.81
N LEU A 222 -12.45 12.84 -17.67
CA LEU A 222 -11.01 12.70 -17.46
C LEU A 222 -10.45 11.34 -17.92
N ARG A 223 -11.26 10.29 -17.92
CA ARG A 223 -10.84 8.96 -18.39
C ARG A 223 -11.99 8.21 -19.03
N GLU A 224 -11.71 7.54 -20.15
CA GLU A 224 -12.69 6.72 -20.88
C GLU A 224 -13.22 5.54 -20.05
N ASN A 225 -12.33 4.80 -19.38
CA ASN A 225 -12.69 3.73 -18.45
C ASN A 225 -12.16 4.03 -17.04
N PRO A 226 -12.84 4.90 -16.27
CA PRO A 226 -12.44 5.24 -14.92
C PRO A 226 -12.71 4.06 -13.97
N ALA A 227 -11.89 3.91 -12.92
CA ALA A 227 -12.02 2.82 -11.96
C ALA A 227 -12.89 3.27 -10.79
N TRP A 228 -14.18 2.95 -10.84
CA TRP A 228 -15.18 3.38 -9.86
C TRP A 228 -14.96 2.68 -8.52
N ILE A 229 -14.86 3.44 -7.44
CA ILE A 229 -14.77 2.89 -6.08
C ILE A 229 -16.18 2.43 -5.67
N THR A 230 -16.42 1.13 -5.74
CA THR A 230 -17.72 0.51 -5.39
C THR A 230 -17.80 0.05 -3.94
N GLY A 231 -16.65 -0.05 -3.27
CA GLY A 231 -16.56 -0.22 -1.82
C GLY A 231 -15.21 0.22 -1.30
N ILE A 232 -15.18 0.89 -0.15
CA ILE A 232 -13.93 1.23 0.54
C ILE A 232 -14.17 1.25 2.05
N GLU A 233 -13.42 0.43 2.77
CA GLU A 233 -13.61 0.18 4.20
C GLU A 233 -12.27 0.05 4.89
N HIS A 234 -12.13 0.63 6.09
CA HIS A 234 -10.95 0.42 6.91
C HIS A 234 -11.31 0.13 8.35
N ARG A 235 -10.55 -0.78 8.98
CA ARG A 235 -10.75 -1.22 10.36
C ARG A 235 -9.41 -1.38 11.06
N ILE A 236 -9.45 -1.29 12.38
CA ILE A 236 -8.29 -1.40 13.26
C ILE A 236 -8.52 -2.50 14.29
N GLU A 237 -7.46 -3.26 14.55
CA GLU A 237 -7.39 -4.23 15.63
C GLU A 237 -6.72 -3.62 16.86
N THR A 238 -6.89 -4.28 18.01
CA THR A 238 -6.23 -3.85 19.25
C THR A 238 -4.71 -3.73 19.06
N PRO A 239 -4.07 -2.64 19.55
CA PRO A 239 -2.61 -2.49 19.49
C PRO A 239 -1.86 -3.50 20.36
N ILE A 240 -2.57 -4.19 21.28
CA ILE A 240 -1.99 -5.14 22.21
C ILE A 240 -1.74 -6.47 21.49
N LEU A 241 -0.50 -6.71 21.03
CA LEU A 241 -0.11 -7.92 20.30
C LEU A 241 -0.53 -9.22 20.99
N GLY A 242 -0.32 -9.33 22.30
CA GLY A 242 -0.67 -10.53 23.08
C GLY A 242 -2.17 -10.78 23.26
N ALA A 243 -3.02 -9.82 22.88
CA ALA A 243 -4.48 -9.98 22.93
C ALA A 243 -5.08 -10.44 21.59
N ARG A 244 -4.25 -10.65 20.56
CA ARG A 244 -4.68 -11.03 19.21
C ARG A 244 -4.30 -12.46 18.88
N ASP A 245 -5.17 -13.13 18.11
CA ASP A 245 -4.74 -14.28 17.32
C ASP A 245 -3.99 -13.76 16.09
N LEU A 246 -2.66 -13.78 16.16
CA LEU A 246 -1.78 -13.27 15.11
C LEU A 246 -1.87 -14.07 13.80
N THR A 247 -2.51 -15.24 13.82
CA THR A 247 -2.67 -16.11 12.66
C THR A 247 -3.92 -15.79 11.82
N THR A 248 -4.63 -14.72 12.16
CA THR A 248 -5.83 -14.23 11.45
C THR A 248 -5.76 -12.71 11.30
N SER A 249 -6.65 -12.14 10.48
CA SER A 249 -6.88 -10.70 10.45
C SER A 249 -8.39 -10.40 10.43
N PRO A 250 -9.04 -10.33 11.60
CA PRO A 250 -10.47 -10.04 11.69
C PRO A 250 -10.84 -8.67 11.10
N SER A 251 -9.94 -7.68 11.18
CA SER A 251 -10.17 -6.37 10.56
C SER A 251 -10.20 -6.46 9.03
N THR A 252 -9.29 -7.23 8.42
CA THR A 252 -9.29 -7.48 6.98
C THR A 252 -10.56 -8.20 6.54
N ALA A 253 -10.95 -9.28 7.24
CA ALA A 253 -12.15 -10.04 6.90
C ALA A 253 -13.42 -9.18 6.95
N ALA A 254 -13.58 -8.36 8.00
CA ALA A 254 -14.73 -7.49 8.15
C ALA A 254 -14.74 -6.35 7.11
N SER A 255 -13.59 -5.74 6.80
CA SER A 255 -13.48 -4.71 5.77
C SER A 255 -13.72 -5.29 4.37
N ALA A 256 -13.18 -6.47 4.07
CA ALA A 256 -13.39 -7.16 2.80
C ALA A 256 -14.86 -7.52 2.58
N ASN A 257 -15.52 -8.11 3.59
CA ASN A 257 -16.93 -8.43 3.51
C ASN A 257 -17.79 -7.18 3.25
N ALA A 258 -17.51 -6.07 3.94
CA ALA A 258 -18.24 -4.82 3.76
C ALA A 258 -17.96 -4.18 2.38
N ALA A 259 -16.71 -4.09 1.95
CA ALA A 259 -16.34 -3.46 0.68
C ALA A 259 -16.77 -4.28 -0.55
N THR A 260 -16.82 -5.61 -0.46
CA THR A 260 -17.24 -6.49 -1.57
C THR A 260 -18.74 -6.77 -1.60
N GLY A 261 -19.47 -6.42 -0.54
CA GLY A 261 -20.84 -6.91 -0.32
C GLY A 261 -20.91 -8.42 -0.11
N GLY A 262 -19.82 -9.05 0.33
CA GLY A 262 -19.69 -10.50 0.52
C GLY A 262 -19.37 -11.30 -0.75
N ASP A 263 -19.27 -10.67 -1.91
CA ASP A 263 -18.91 -11.34 -3.16
C ASP A 263 -17.42 -11.16 -3.49
N THR A 264 -16.59 -12.04 -2.93
CA THR A 264 -15.15 -12.09 -3.18
C THR A 264 -14.79 -12.98 -4.38
N GLY A 265 -15.73 -13.81 -4.86
CA GLY A 265 -15.52 -14.77 -5.94
C GLY A 265 -15.46 -14.13 -7.32
N SER A 266 -16.00 -12.92 -7.49
CA SER A 266 -15.93 -12.15 -8.73
C SER A 266 -14.75 -11.18 -8.79
N ILE A 267 -13.84 -11.20 -7.82
CA ILE A 267 -12.60 -10.41 -7.87
C ILE A 267 -11.63 -11.07 -8.86
N ASP A 268 -11.36 -10.40 -9.99
CA ASP A 268 -10.43 -10.86 -11.02
C ASP A 268 -8.97 -10.75 -10.55
N ILE A 269 -8.64 -9.62 -9.92
CA ILE A 269 -7.29 -9.24 -9.49
C ILE A 269 -7.33 -8.65 -8.09
N ALA A 270 -6.41 -9.06 -7.24
CA ALA A 270 -6.19 -8.49 -5.92
C ALA A 270 -4.76 -7.97 -5.77
N GLU A 271 -4.60 -6.68 -5.51
CA GLU A 271 -3.33 -6.05 -5.15
C GLU A 271 -3.28 -5.90 -3.63
N ILE A 272 -2.46 -6.71 -2.97
CA ILE A 272 -2.41 -6.88 -1.52
C ILE A 272 -1.09 -6.32 -0.96
N TYR A 273 -1.20 -5.43 0.02
CA TYR A 273 -0.05 -4.97 0.78
C TYR A 273 0.31 -5.99 1.87
N ALA A 274 1.28 -6.87 1.55
CA ALA A 274 1.88 -7.83 2.46
C ALA A 274 3.41 -7.66 2.53
N PRO A 275 3.96 -6.91 3.52
CA PRO A 275 5.40 -6.71 3.63
C PRO A 275 6.17 -7.98 4.05
N PHE A 276 5.46 -9.04 4.43
CA PHE A 276 6.03 -10.35 4.73
C PHE A 276 5.24 -11.48 4.06
N THR A 277 5.92 -12.57 3.66
CA THR A 277 5.32 -13.68 2.90
C THR A 277 4.12 -14.33 3.59
N HIS A 278 4.23 -14.62 4.89
CA HIS A 278 3.13 -15.21 5.67
C HIS A 278 1.92 -14.27 5.79
N GLN A 279 2.12 -12.95 5.70
CA GLN A 279 1.01 -12.00 5.75
C GLN A 279 0.17 -12.06 4.48
N GLN A 280 0.76 -12.36 3.31
CA GLN A 280 -0.05 -12.57 2.11
C GLN A 280 -0.99 -13.76 2.30
N LEU A 281 -0.53 -14.85 2.94
CA LEU A 281 -1.37 -16.02 3.24
C LEU A 281 -2.52 -15.66 4.19
N ILE A 282 -2.24 -14.91 5.27
CA ILE A 282 -3.27 -14.43 6.19
C ILE A 282 -4.31 -13.56 5.46
N LEU A 283 -3.85 -12.66 4.60
CA LEU A 283 -4.71 -11.70 3.92
C LEU A 283 -5.55 -12.35 2.83
N THR A 284 -4.99 -13.25 2.02
CA THR A 284 -5.77 -13.98 0.99
C THR A 284 -6.87 -14.83 1.61
N GLU A 285 -6.57 -15.51 2.73
CA GLU A 285 -7.55 -16.27 3.51
C GLU A 285 -8.60 -15.34 4.15
N ALA A 286 -8.18 -14.27 4.82
CA ALA A 286 -9.10 -13.36 5.51
C ALA A 286 -10.03 -12.62 4.56
N ILE A 287 -9.54 -12.24 3.36
CA ILE A 287 -10.38 -11.65 2.32
C ILE A 287 -11.32 -12.69 1.70
N GLY A 288 -10.96 -13.98 1.73
CA GLY A 288 -11.73 -15.04 1.08
C GLY A 288 -11.56 -15.04 -0.43
N LEU A 289 -10.36 -14.79 -0.93
CA LEU A 289 -10.07 -14.76 -2.37
C LEU A 289 -10.17 -16.17 -2.98
N GLY A 290 -10.82 -16.25 -4.14
CA GLY A 290 -10.95 -17.49 -4.90
C GLY A 290 -9.65 -17.87 -5.61
N SER A 291 -9.52 -19.15 -5.98
CA SER A 291 -8.35 -19.67 -6.72
C SER A 291 -8.13 -19.02 -8.09
N ASN A 292 -9.17 -18.39 -8.65
CA ASN A 292 -9.11 -17.73 -9.95
C ASN A 292 -8.64 -16.27 -9.85
N THR A 293 -8.60 -15.69 -8.64
CA THR A 293 -8.12 -14.33 -8.44
C THR A 293 -6.61 -14.27 -8.62
N LYS A 294 -6.13 -13.40 -9.51
CA LYS A 294 -4.69 -13.14 -9.63
C LYS A 294 -4.25 -12.21 -8.52
N VAL A 295 -3.36 -12.69 -7.66
CA VAL A 295 -2.84 -11.91 -6.53
C VAL A 295 -1.52 -11.25 -6.91
N ASN A 296 -1.40 -9.95 -6.67
CA ASN A 296 -0.19 -9.14 -6.85
C ASN A 296 0.49 -9.28 -8.23
N PRO A 297 -0.23 -9.11 -9.36
CA PRO A 297 0.41 -9.06 -10.68
C PRO A 297 1.46 -7.95 -10.82
N SER A 298 1.42 -6.89 -9.99
CA SER A 298 2.51 -5.90 -9.94
C SER A 298 3.78 -6.41 -9.23
N GLY A 299 3.77 -7.61 -8.66
CA GLY A 299 4.82 -8.14 -7.78
C GLY A 299 4.59 -7.87 -6.28
N GLY A 300 3.59 -7.11 -5.88
CA GLY A 300 3.33 -6.89 -4.45
C GLY A 300 4.44 -6.09 -3.75
N THR A 301 4.35 -5.99 -2.42
CA THR A 301 5.38 -5.30 -1.62
C THR A 301 6.66 -6.11 -1.40
N LEU A 302 6.65 -7.41 -1.69
CA LEU A 302 7.84 -8.25 -1.66
C LEU A 302 8.79 -7.95 -2.84
N ALA A 303 8.26 -7.42 -3.95
CA ALA A 303 9.04 -6.87 -5.06
C ALA A 303 9.65 -5.51 -4.69
N ALA A 304 8.82 -4.59 -4.19
CA ALA A 304 9.19 -3.23 -3.83
C ALA A 304 8.26 -2.68 -2.74
N ASN A 305 8.82 -2.12 -1.65
CA ASN A 305 8.00 -1.56 -0.56
C ASN A 305 8.32 -0.09 -0.25
N PRO A 306 7.82 0.85 -1.06
CA PRO A 306 7.94 2.27 -0.76
C PRO A 306 7.00 2.63 0.39
N MET A 307 7.50 2.52 1.63
CA MET A 307 6.72 2.73 2.86
C MET A 307 5.95 4.06 2.82
N PHE A 308 4.68 4.03 3.22
CA PHE A 308 3.67 5.10 3.11
C PHE A 308 3.15 5.44 1.71
N SER A 309 3.73 4.85 0.66
CA SER A 309 3.18 4.89 -0.71
C SER A 309 2.64 3.53 -1.13
N ALA A 310 3.11 2.44 -0.53
CA ALA A 310 2.83 1.08 -0.96
C ALA A 310 1.34 0.71 -0.97
N GLY A 311 0.56 1.17 0.01
CA GLY A 311 -0.89 0.95 0.04
C GLY A 311 -1.61 1.73 -1.06
N LEU A 312 -1.25 3.00 -1.26
CA LEU A 312 -1.76 3.82 -2.37
C LEU A 312 -1.42 3.19 -3.73
N GLU A 313 -0.20 2.64 -3.87
CA GLU A 313 0.21 1.92 -5.07
C GLU A 313 -0.64 0.67 -5.32
N ARG A 314 -1.05 -0.08 -4.29
CA ARG A 314 -1.97 -1.24 -4.50
C ARG A 314 -3.27 -0.79 -5.15
N ILE A 315 -3.84 0.33 -4.68
CA ILE A 315 -5.05 0.93 -5.27
C ILE A 315 -4.78 1.38 -6.72
N GLY A 316 -3.64 2.00 -6.97
CA GLY A 316 -3.23 2.46 -8.29
C GLY A 316 -3.00 1.35 -9.31
N PHE A 317 -2.26 0.30 -8.93
CA PHE A 317 -2.02 -0.88 -9.77
C PHE A 317 -3.32 -1.64 -10.05
N ALA A 318 -4.19 -1.78 -9.06
CA ALA A 318 -5.53 -2.33 -9.27
C ALA A 318 -6.32 -1.48 -10.29
N ALA A 319 -6.34 -0.15 -10.12
CA ALA A 319 -7.03 0.76 -11.03
C ALA A 319 -6.54 0.67 -12.48
N GLN A 320 -5.24 0.45 -12.71
CA GLN A 320 -4.69 0.28 -14.07
C GLN A 320 -5.28 -0.92 -14.82
N HIS A 321 -5.65 -1.99 -14.11
CA HIS A 321 -6.31 -3.13 -14.73
C HIS A 321 -7.72 -2.80 -15.22
N ILE A 322 -8.44 -1.92 -14.50
CA ILE A 322 -9.69 -1.35 -14.99
C ILE A 322 -9.41 -0.41 -16.17
N PHE A 323 -8.45 0.53 -16.06
CA PHE A 323 -8.14 1.48 -17.12
C PHE A 323 -7.85 0.80 -18.47
N SER A 324 -7.12 -0.31 -18.43
CA SER A 324 -6.75 -1.13 -19.60
C SER A 324 -7.82 -2.14 -20.02
N ARG A 325 -8.94 -2.24 -19.30
CA ARG A 325 -10.01 -3.25 -19.48
C ARG A 325 -9.49 -4.69 -19.36
N SER A 326 -8.38 -4.91 -18.66
CA SER A 326 -7.81 -6.25 -18.42
C SER A 326 -8.45 -7.00 -17.25
N ALA A 327 -9.22 -6.29 -16.42
CA ALA A 327 -10.12 -6.82 -15.40
C ALA A 327 -11.40 -5.98 -15.35
N GLN A 328 -12.47 -6.53 -14.80
CA GLN A 328 -13.74 -5.82 -14.59
C GLN A 328 -13.94 -5.44 -13.12
N ARG A 329 -13.50 -6.29 -12.20
CA ARG A 329 -13.62 -6.05 -10.76
C ARG A 329 -12.32 -6.41 -10.06
N VAL A 330 -11.75 -5.44 -9.37
CA VAL A 330 -10.44 -5.58 -8.71
C VAL A 330 -10.53 -5.16 -7.26
N LEU A 331 -9.65 -5.72 -6.44
CA LEU A 331 -9.52 -5.41 -5.03
C LEU A 331 -8.11 -4.88 -4.75
N ALA A 332 -8.03 -3.84 -3.92
CA ALA A 332 -6.78 -3.36 -3.35
C ALA A 332 -6.86 -3.43 -1.83
N HIS A 333 -5.75 -3.81 -1.20
CA HIS A 333 -5.59 -3.85 0.25
C HIS A 333 -4.36 -3.04 0.68
N ALA A 334 -4.49 -2.29 1.77
CA ALA A 334 -3.41 -1.58 2.42
C ALA A 334 -3.35 -1.94 3.91
N THR A 335 -2.14 -2.03 4.46
CA THR A 335 -1.91 -2.29 5.89
C THR A 335 -1.03 -1.22 6.52
N SER A 336 -1.17 -1.04 7.83
CA SER A 336 -0.24 -0.28 8.67
C SER A 336 -0.21 -0.84 10.10
N GLY A 337 0.83 -0.48 10.84
CA GLY A 337 1.09 -0.98 12.19
C GLY A 337 1.59 -2.42 12.23
N PRO A 338 2.01 -2.89 13.42
CA PRO A 338 2.59 -4.22 13.61
C PRO A 338 1.56 -5.34 13.38
N ALA A 339 1.98 -6.39 12.67
CA ALA A 339 1.20 -7.62 12.45
C ALA A 339 -0.24 -7.32 11.97
N LEU A 340 -0.39 -6.61 10.85
CA LEU A 340 -1.66 -6.32 10.20
C LEU A 340 -2.68 -5.63 11.12
N GLN A 341 -2.24 -4.65 11.93
CA GLN A 341 -3.12 -4.00 12.91
C GLN A 341 -4.21 -3.15 12.26
N GLN A 342 -3.86 -2.39 11.21
CA GLN A 342 -4.79 -1.50 10.52
C GLN A 342 -4.90 -1.96 9.08
N ASN A 343 -6.12 -2.20 8.61
CA ASN A 343 -6.36 -2.71 7.26
C ASN A 343 -7.43 -1.89 6.55
N LEU A 344 -7.13 -1.49 5.32
CA LEU A 344 -8.05 -0.85 4.39
C LEU A 344 -8.24 -1.77 3.19
N VAL A 345 -9.48 -1.92 2.74
CA VAL A 345 -9.85 -2.66 1.53
C VAL A 345 -10.65 -1.72 0.63
N ALA A 346 -10.27 -1.65 -0.64
CA ALA A 346 -11.00 -0.93 -1.68
C ALA A 346 -11.33 -1.87 -2.84
N VAL A 347 -12.55 -1.78 -3.35
CA VAL A 347 -13.02 -2.49 -4.54
C VAL A 347 -13.25 -1.47 -5.65
N LEU A 348 -12.68 -1.75 -6.82
CA LEU A 348 -12.80 -0.91 -8.00
C LEU A 348 -13.44 -1.68 -9.15
N GLU A 349 -14.34 -1.04 -9.87
CA GLU A 349 -15.07 -1.64 -11.00
C GLU A 349 -15.04 -0.74 -12.23
N GLY A 350 -14.94 -1.37 -13.41
CA GLY A 350 -15.27 -0.71 -14.68
C GLY A 350 -16.79 -0.63 -14.85
N LYS A 351 -17.31 0.47 -15.41
CA LYS A 351 -18.74 0.64 -15.70
C LYS A 351 -18.99 1.03 -17.14
#